data_AF-A0A849FHM8-F1
#
_entry.id   AF-A0A849FHM8-F1
#
_cell.length_a   1.000
_cell.length_b   1.000
_cell.length_c   1.000
_cell.angle_alpha   90.00
_cell.angle_beta   90.00
_cell.angle_gamma   90.00
#
_symmetry.space_group_name_H-M   'P 1'
#
loop_
_entity.id
_entity.type
_entity.pdbx_description
1 polymer ?
#
loop_
_entity_poly.entity_id
_entity_poly.type
_entity_poly.pdbx_seq_one_letter_code
_entity_poly.pdbx_strand_id
1 'polypeptide(L)'
;MKKGSKETDLYAEAKRKLELVKIFYRHLRVYIVINIILFGLAISLYNQLGGQEVADKGFQDWFMLNLWITPILWGLGLFIHGLVVFKSQLFTSISLTPGFINKWEERQIQKILEKQDSEPNN
;
A
#
# COMPACT_ATOMS: atom_id res chain seq x y z
N MET A 1 -29.44 0.04 -27.70
CA MET A 1 -29.44 0.62 -26.33
C MET A 1 -28.45 -0.16 -25.46
N LYS A 2 -27.28 0.40 -25.13
CA LYS A 2 -26.21 -0.28 -24.34
C LYS A 2 -25.63 0.64 -23.25
N LYS A 3 -26.45 1.54 -22.69
CA LYS A 3 -26.01 2.56 -21.71
C LYS A 3 -25.90 2.00 -20.28
N GLY A 4 -26.73 1.01 -19.94
CA GLY A 4 -26.77 0.41 -18.59
C GLY A 4 -25.53 -0.41 -18.21
N SER A 5 -24.89 -1.13 -19.15
CA SER A 5 -23.73 -1.97 -18.79
C SER A 5 -22.45 -1.15 -18.55
N LYS A 6 -22.27 -0.03 -19.26
CA LYS A 6 -21.11 0.85 -19.06
C LYS A 6 -21.15 1.56 -17.71
N GLU A 7 -22.32 2.01 -17.25
CA GLU A 7 -22.45 2.68 -15.94
C GLU A 7 -22.24 1.69 -14.78
N THR A 8 -22.71 0.45 -14.89
CA THR A 8 -22.47 -0.59 -13.87
C THR A 8 -20.99 -0.99 -13.77
N ASP A 9 -20.29 -1.11 -14.91
CA ASP A 9 -18.87 -1.45 -14.92
C ASP A 9 -18.01 -0.33 -14.31
N LEU A 10 -18.29 0.93 -14.66
CA LEU A 10 -17.61 2.10 -14.08
C LEU A 10 -17.82 2.19 -12.57
N TYR A 11 -19.04 1.92 -12.10
CA TYR A 11 -19.35 1.91 -10.66
C TYR A 11 -18.63 0.78 -9.91
N ALA A 12 -18.59 -0.43 -10.50
CA ALA A 12 -17.89 -1.57 -9.91
C ALA A 12 -16.37 -1.32 -9.83
N GLU A 13 -15.79 -0.69 -10.86
CA GLU A 13 -14.38 -0.32 -10.87
C GLU A 13 -14.06 0.75 -9.81
N ALA A 14 -14.89 1.79 -9.71
CA ALA A 14 -14.74 2.82 -8.68
C ALA A 14 -14.85 2.25 -7.26
N LYS A 15 -15.80 1.32 -7.03
CA LYS A 15 -15.97 0.64 -5.74
C LYS A 15 -14.74 -0.21 -5.37
N ARG A 16 -14.20 -0.98 -6.31
CA ARG A 16 -12.96 -1.76 -6.11
C ARG A 16 -11.78 -0.87 -5.70
N LYS A 17 -11.62 0.28 -6.36
CA LYS A 17 -10.58 1.26 -6.02
C LYS A 17 -10.72 1.79 -4.59
N LEU A 18 -11.94 2.12 -4.16
CA LEU A 18 -12.22 2.59 -2.80
C LEU A 18 -11.92 1.53 -1.73
N GLU A 19 -12.24 0.26 -2.00
CA GLU A 19 -11.98 -0.82 -1.04
C GLU A 19 -10.47 -1.05 -0.83
N LEU A 20 -9.66 -0.99 -1.89
CA LEU A 20 -8.20 -1.11 -1.78
C LEU A 20 -7.59 0.01 -0.92
N VAL A 21 -8.03 1.25 -1.13
CA VAL A 21 -7.61 2.41 -0.33
C VAL A 21 -8.03 2.24 1.13
N LYS A 22 -9.26 1.78 1.38
CA LYS A 22 -9.78 1.56 2.73
C LYS A 22 -8.95 0.52 3.50
N ILE A 23 -8.53 -0.55 2.82
CA ILE A 23 -7.65 -1.58 3.41
C ILE A 23 -6.28 -1.01 3.74
N PHE A 24 -5.70 -0.16 2.89
CA PHE A 24 -4.44 0.53 3.15
C PHE A 24 -4.54 1.45 4.37
N TYR A 25 -5.56 2.30 4.43
CA TYR A 25 -5.75 3.23 5.55
C TYR A 25 -5.95 2.51 6.89
N ARG A 26 -6.57 1.33 6.89
CA ARG A 26 -6.67 0.50 8.10
C ARG A 26 -5.29 0.06 8.58
N HIS A 27 -4.43 -0.42 7.68
CA HIS A 27 -3.06 -0.83 8.03
C HIS A 27 -2.21 0.37 8.48
N LEU A 28 -2.28 1.50 7.76
CA LEU A 28 -1.60 2.75 8.14
C LEU A 28 -2.06 3.25 9.52
N ARG A 29 -3.36 3.21 9.80
CA ARG A 29 -3.90 3.62 11.11
C ARG A 29 -3.36 2.74 12.24
N VAL A 30 -3.38 1.43 12.05
CA VAL A 30 -2.85 0.49 13.06
C VAL A 30 -1.35 0.71 13.25
N TYR A 31 -0.60 0.91 12.16
CA TYR A 31 0.82 1.24 12.22
C TYR A 31 1.08 2.51 13.06
N ILE A 32 0.37 3.62 12.77
CA ILE A 32 0.53 4.87 13.53
C ILE A 32 0.20 4.68 15.01
N VAL A 33 -0.93 4.05 15.33
CA VAL A 33 -1.36 3.85 16.72
C VAL A 33 -0.36 2.99 17.50
N ILE A 34 0.10 1.87 16.92
CA ILE A 34 1.09 1.00 17.56
C ILE A 34 2.39 1.76 17.77
N ASN A 35 2.88 2.51 16.78
CA ASN A 35 4.12 3.27 16.92
C ASN A 35 4.02 4.34 18.02
N ILE A 36 2.90 5.06 18.12
CA ILE A 36 2.69 6.05 19.19
C ILE A 36 2.74 5.39 20.57
N ILE A 37 2.05 4.26 20.74
CA ILE A 37 2.06 3.51 22.00
C ILE A 37 3.47 3.00 22.31
N LEU A 38 4.17 2.49 21.30
CA LEU A 38 5.51 1.91 21.42
C LEU A 38 6.54 2.98 21.84
N PHE A 39 6.56 4.14 21.16
CA PHE A 39 7.42 5.27 21.53
C PHE A 39 7.03 5.88 22.88
N GLY A 40 5.73 5.99 23.18
CA GLY A 40 5.25 6.47 24.47
C GLY A 40 5.69 5.57 25.63
N LEU A 41 5.60 4.25 25.45
CA LEU A 41 6.09 3.27 26.41
C LEU A 41 7.62 3.35 26.54
N ALA A 42 8.35 3.46 25.43
CA ALA A 42 9.80 3.59 25.45
C ALA A 42 10.26 4.84 26.22
N ILE A 43 9.63 6.00 26.00
CA ILE A 43 9.92 7.25 26.71
C ILE A 43 9.53 7.14 28.19
N SER A 44 8.37 6.56 28.49
CA SER A 44 7.91 6.36 29.88
C SER A 44 8.86 5.44 30.64
N LEU A 45 9.32 4.35 30.02
CA LEU A 45 10.30 3.44 30.61
C LEU A 45 11.63 4.15 30.82
N TYR A 46 12.12 4.89 29.84
CA TYR A 46 13.35 5.68 29.97
C TYR A 46 13.29 6.68 31.13
N ASN A 47 12.18 7.42 31.25
CA ASN A 47 12.00 8.43 32.29
C ASN A 47 11.75 7.83 33.68
N GLN A 48 10.97 6.75 33.79
CA GLN A 48 10.69 6.10 35.08
C GLN A 48 11.89 5.31 35.60
N LEU A 49 12.71 4.74 34.71
CA LEU A 49 13.83 3.91 35.11
C LEU A 49 15.07 4.71 35.51
N GLY A 50 15.20 5.99 35.16
CA GLY A 50 16.26 6.87 35.68
C GLY A 50 17.70 6.35 35.52
N GLY A 51 17.94 5.40 34.61
CA GLY A 51 19.22 4.70 34.46
C GLY A 51 19.42 3.46 35.35
N GLN A 52 18.39 2.97 36.06
CA GLN A 52 18.46 1.74 36.84
C GLN A 52 18.05 0.51 36.03
N GLU A 53 18.95 -0.46 36.05
CA GLU A 53 18.91 -1.77 35.39
C GLU A 53 17.85 -2.67 36.03
N VAL A 54 16.57 -2.44 35.72
CA VAL A 54 15.48 -3.35 36.17
C VAL A 54 15.34 -4.56 35.22
N ALA A 55 15.98 -4.50 34.05
CA ALA A 55 16.07 -5.60 33.11
C ALA A 55 17.55 -5.84 32.77
N ASP A 56 17.91 -7.10 32.56
CA ASP A 56 19.22 -7.51 32.08
C ASP A 56 19.66 -6.61 30.93
N LYS A 57 20.90 -6.10 30.99
CA LYS A 57 21.43 -5.14 30.01
C LYS A 57 21.28 -5.65 28.58
N GLY A 58 21.44 -6.96 28.38
CA GLY A 58 21.19 -7.62 27.10
C GLY A 58 19.74 -7.50 26.60
N PHE A 59 18.76 -7.53 27.50
CA PHE A 59 17.36 -7.32 27.14
C PHE A 59 17.08 -5.85 26.80
N GLN A 60 17.67 -4.90 27.53
CA GLN A 60 17.50 -3.46 27.22
C GLN A 60 18.08 -3.09 25.86
N ASP A 61 19.30 -3.56 25.56
CA ASP A 61 19.95 -3.31 24.27
C ASP A 61 19.18 -3.97 23.12
N TRP A 62 18.73 -5.21 23.30
CA TRP A 62 17.86 -5.88 22.34
C TRP A 62 16.55 -5.12 22.13
N PHE A 63 15.87 -4.71 23.21
CA PHE A 63 14.61 -4.01 23.15
C PHE A 63 14.75 -2.65 22.45
N MET A 64 15.78 -1.87 22.79
CA MET A 64 16.10 -0.61 22.13
C MET A 64 16.37 -0.83 20.64
N LEU A 65 17.19 -1.81 20.24
CA LEU A 65 17.44 -2.07 18.82
C LEU A 65 16.16 -2.42 18.04
N ASN A 66 15.29 -3.27 18.61
CA ASN A 66 14.03 -3.63 17.98
C ASN A 66 13.06 -2.45 17.91
N LEU A 67 13.04 -1.57 18.91
CA LEU A 67 12.25 -0.33 18.88
C LEU A 67 12.57 0.57 17.70
N TRP A 68 13.82 0.57 17.20
CA TRP A 68 14.19 1.34 16.02
C TRP A 68 13.99 0.55 14.73
N ILE A 69 14.44 -0.71 14.69
CA ILE A 69 14.44 -1.52 13.46
C ILE A 69 13.02 -1.91 13.05
N THR A 70 12.16 -2.30 14.00
CA THR A 70 10.81 -2.80 13.71
C THR A 70 9.94 -1.71 13.04
N PRO A 71 9.83 -0.49 13.58
CA PRO A 71 9.12 0.61 12.90
C PRO A 71 9.67 0.97 11.54
N ILE A 72 11.00 0.91 11.36
CA ILE A 72 11.65 1.25 10.09
C ILE A 72 11.32 0.21 9.02
N LEU A 73 11.46 -1.08 9.33
CA LEU A 73 11.13 -2.16 8.39
C LEU A 73 9.64 -2.19 8.05
N TRP A 74 8.78 -2.06 9.06
CA TRP A 74 7.33 -1.98 8.85
C TRP A 74 6.93 -0.71 8.11
N GLY A 75 7.60 0.41 8.38
CA GLY A 75 7.40 1.68 7.69
C GLY A 75 7.81 1.59 6.22
N LEU A 76 8.91 0.92 5.91
CA LEU A 76 9.33 0.66 4.53
C LEU A 76 8.34 -0.26 3.81
N GLY A 77 7.88 -1.32 4.46
CA GLY A 77 6.84 -2.20 3.91
C GLY A 77 5.53 -1.45 3.66
N LEU A 78 5.13 -0.57 4.58
CA LEU A 78 3.96 0.27 4.44
C LEU A 78 4.13 1.32 3.34
N PHE A 79 5.32 1.88 3.19
CA PHE A 79 5.66 2.81 2.11
C PHE A 79 5.56 2.13 0.75
N ILE A 80 6.12 0.92 0.60
CA ILE A 80 5.99 0.13 -0.63
C ILE A 80 4.53 -0.27 -0.88
N HIS A 81 3.81 -0.71 0.15
CA HIS A 81 2.39 -1.07 0.03
C HIS A 81 1.53 0.13 -0.36
N GLY A 82 1.82 1.30 0.23
CA GLY A 82 1.21 2.57 -0.14
C GLY A 82 1.52 2.92 -1.58
N LEU A 83 2.77 2.84 -2.01
CA LEU A 83 3.14 3.04 -3.41
C LEU A 83 2.38 2.08 -4.33
N VAL A 84 2.17 0.82 -3.98
CA VAL A 84 1.42 -0.15 -4.82
C VAL A 84 -0.09 0.17 -4.86
N VAL A 85 -0.72 0.41 -3.71
CA VAL A 85 -2.15 0.73 -3.61
C VAL A 85 -2.44 2.06 -4.31
N PHE A 86 -1.61 3.06 -4.06
CA PHE A 86 -1.71 4.34 -4.74
C PHE A 86 -1.31 4.23 -6.21
N LYS A 87 -0.37 3.38 -6.64
CA LYS A 87 -0.06 3.14 -8.07
C LYS A 87 -1.28 2.60 -8.84
N SER A 88 -2.15 1.82 -8.21
CA SER A 88 -3.43 1.40 -8.81
C SER A 88 -4.44 2.56 -8.96
N GLN A 89 -4.38 3.59 -8.10
CA GLN A 89 -5.17 4.82 -8.23
C GLN A 89 -4.49 5.93 -9.07
N LEU A 90 -3.16 5.95 -9.10
CA LEU A 90 -2.28 6.93 -9.76
C LEU A 90 -1.75 6.46 -11.12
N PHE A 91 -2.36 5.43 -11.73
CA PHE A 91 -2.09 5.12 -13.14
C PHE A 91 -2.36 6.33 -14.08
N THR A 92 -3.07 7.36 -13.59
CA THR A 92 -3.29 8.62 -14.32
C THR A 92 -2.28 9.74 -13.97
N SER A 93 -1.50 9.66 -12.88
CA SER A 93 -0.79 10.86 -12.37
C SER A 93 0.70 10.73 -12.00
N ILE A 94 1.29 9.54 -11.82
CA ILE A 94 2.74 9.45 -11.53
C ILE A 94 3.48 8.65 -12.61
N SER A 95 4.37 9.36 -13.31
CA SER A 95 5.18 8.90 -14.44
C SER A 95 6.35 8.01 -14.01
N LEU A 96 6.07 6.78 -13.56
CA LEU A 96 7.10 5.75 -13.30
C LEU A 96 6.78 4.40 -13.95
N THR A 97 5.90 4.37 -14.96
CA THR A 97 5.82 3.23 -15.87
C THR A 97 6.88 3.42 -16.96
N PRO A 98 7.87 2.53 -17.10
CA PRO A 98 8.77 2.55 -18.25
C PRO A 98 7.92 2.52 -19.52
N GLY A 99 8.10 3.48 -20.44
CA GLY A 99 7.23 3.65 -21.61
C GLY A 99 7.11 2.41 -22.53
N PHE A 100 7.93 1.40 -22.31
CA PHE A 100 7.83 0.10 -22.97
C PHE A 100 6.61 -0.73 -22.54
N ILE A 101 6.19 -0.65 -21.28
CA ILE A 101 5.04 -1.43 -20.76
C ILE A 101 3.73 -0.89 -21.33
N ASN A 102 3.56 0.43 -21.34
CA ASN A 102 2.37 1.07 -21.94
C ASN A 102 2.24 0.74 -23.44
N LYS A 103 3.35 0.81 -24.19
CA LYS A 103 3.36 0.42 -25.61
C LYS A 103 3.11 -1.07 -25.83
N TRP A 104 3.46 -1.94 -24.89
CA TRP A 104 3.17 -3.37 -24.99
C TRP A 104 1.68 -3.63 -24.73
N GLU A 105 1.11 -3.00 -23.70
CA GLU A 105 -0.29 -3.13 -23.31
C GLU A 105 -1.23 -2.60 -24.41
N GLU A 106 -0.93 -1.41 -24.96
CA GLU A 106 -1.68 -0.83 -26.08
C GLU A 106 -1.68 -1.74 -27.32
N ARG A 107 -0.54 -2.41 -27.59
CA ARG A 107 -0.45 -3.41 -28.66
C ARG A 107 -1.26 -4.68 -28.37
N GLN A 108 -1.40 -5.11 -27.11
CA GLN A 108 -2.26 -6.25 -26.78
C GLN A 108 -3.74 -5.87 -26.94
N ILE A 109 -4.12 -4.66 -26.52
CA ILE A 109 -5.49 -4.15 -26.66
C ILE A 109 -5.87 -4.06 -28.14
N GLN A 110 -5.00 -3.50 -29.00
CA GLN A 110 -5.23 -3.46 -30.44
C GLN A 110 -5.42 -4.87 -31.06
N LYS A 111 -4.60 -5.84 -30.65
CA LYS A 111 -4.74 -7.23 -31.12
C LYS A 111 -6.05 -7.88 -30.70
N ILE A 112 -6.59 -7.53 -29.54
CA ILE A 112 -7.87 -8.05 -29.05
C ILE A 112 -9.02 -7.39 -29.82
N LEU A 113 -8.94 -6.08 -30.08
CA LEU A 113 -9.93 -5.34 -30.87
C LEU A 113 -9.99 -5.82 -32.32
N GLU A 114 -8.83 -5.99 -32.98
CA GLU A 114 -8.77 -6.53 -34.35
C GLU A 114 -9.33 -7.95 -34.44
N LYS A 115 -9.12 -8.79 -33.41
CA LYS A 115 -9.69 -10.15 -33.36
C LYS A 115 -11.21 -10.13 -33.16
N GLN A 116 -11.76 -9.14 -32.46
CA GLN A 116 -13.21 -9.00 -32.31
C GLN A 116 -13.89 -8.46 -33.57
N ASP A 117 -13.22 -7.57 -34.31
CA ASP A 117 -13.76 -7.03 -35.57
C ASP A 117 -13.60 -7.99 -36.76
N SER A 118 -12.70 -8.98 -36.66
CA SER A 118 -12.48 -10.00 -37.69
C SER A 118 -13.22 -11.33 -37.47
N GLU A 119 -13.97 -11.49 -36.38
CA GLU A 119 -14.98 -12.54 -36.23
C GLU A 119 -16.33 -12.00 -36.73
N PRO A 120 -16.74 -12.27 -37.99
CA PRO A 120 -18.07 -11.92 -38.45
C PRO A 120 -19.09 -12.71 -37.61
N ASN A 121 -19.93 -11.95 -36.91
CA ASN A 121 -21.12 -12.41 -36.20
C ASN A 121 -21.89 -13.42 -37.06
N ASN A 122 -21.88 -14.71 -36.67
CA ASN A 122 -22.76 -15.75 -37.20
C ASN A 122 -23.94 -15.94 -36.24
#